data_AF-A0A391NM99-F1
#
_entry.id   AF-A0A391NM99-F1
#
_cell.length_a   1.000
_cell.length_b   1.000
_cell.length_c   1.000
_cell.angle_alpha   90.00
_cell.angle_beta   90.00
_cell.angle_gamma   90.00
#
_symmetry.space_group_name_H-M   'P 1'
#
loop_
_entity.id
_entity.type
_entity.pdbx_description
1 polymer ?
#
loop_
_entity_poly.entity_id
_entity_poly.type
_entity_poly.pdbx_seq_one_letter_code
_entity_poly.pdbx_strand_id
1 'polypeptide(L)'
;MFALTLVAVLLLLLSPTLASEPVVGESVVLCSICDLIVELAEDFITDATTIQDVDQWLEGVCRMLPTFMERECDKFIEAKIDSLAEALLTNLPADVICYDMGACGEPELGGWSIWCDVCETIMVDVR
;
A
#
# COMPACT_ATOMS: atom_id res chain seq x y z
N MET A 1 48.08 -5.38 12.24
CA MET A 1 47.44 -4.23 11.54
C MET A 1 46.86 -4.64 10.18
N PHE A 2 47.59 -5.37 9.32
CA PHE A 2 47.06 -5.87 8.02
C PHE A 2 45.95 -6.93 8.11
N ALA A 3 45.85 -7.67 9.22
CA ALA A 3 44.80 -8.68 9.40
C ALA A 3 43.40 -8.05 9.64
N LEU A 4 43.34 -6.89 10.31
CA LEU A 4 42.08 -6.19 10.59
C LEU A 4 41.46 -5.60 9.32
N THR A 5 42.29 -5.13 8.38
CA THR A 5 41.85 -4.60 7.09
C THR A 5 41.29 -5.71 6.18
N LEU A 6 41.87 -6.92 6.21
CA LEU A 6 41.37 -8.06 5.44
C LEU A 6 40.00 -8.55 5.94
N VAL A 7 39.77 -8.57 7.26
CA VAL A 7 38.47 -8.94 7.84
C VAL A 7 37.41 -7.92 7.51
N ALA A 8 37.71 -6.61 7.59
CA ALA A 8 36.77 -5.56 7.19
C ALA A 8 36.42 -5.62 5.70
N VAL A 9 37.39 -5.89 4.82
CA VAL A 9 37.14 -6.09 3.38
C VAL A 9 36.32 -7.35 3.13
N LEU A 10 36.60 -8.45 3.82
CA LEU A 10 35.77 -9.67 3.73
C LEU A 10 34.32 -9.40 4.16
N LEU A 11 34.12 -8.66 5.25
CA LEU A 11 32.78 -8.28 5.74
C LEU A 11 32.03 -7.39 4.75
N LEU A 12 32.72 -6.50 4.03
CA LEU A 12 32.15 -5.69 2.95
C LEU A 12 31.83 -6.50 1.68
N LEU A 13 32.57 -7.60 1.44
CA LEU A 13 32.33 -8.49 0.29
C LEU A 13 31.25 -9.56 0.57
N LEU A 14 31.03 -9.91 1.84
CA LEU A 14 30.04 -10.88 2.31
C LEU A 14 28.76 -10.24 2.83
N SER A 15 28.75 -8.92 3.07
CA SER A 15 27.50 -8.21 3.26
C SER A 15 26.71 -8.32 1.95
N PRO A 16 25.52 -8.96 1.93
CA PRO A 16 24.59 -8.65 0.87
C PRO A 16 24.37 -7.15 1.02
N THR A 17 24.80 -6.36 0.04
CA THR A 17 24.22 -5.03 -0.10
C THR A 17 22.72 -5.28 -0.12
N LEU A 18 22.02 -4.90 0.96
CA LEU A 18 20.63 -4.48 0.84
C LEU A 18 20.68 -3.21 -0.02
N ALA A 19 20.97 -3.41 -1.30
CA ALA A 19 20.41 -2.58 -2.32
C ALA A 19 18.92 -2.92 -2.22
N SER A 20 18.17 -2.11 -1.49
CA SER A 20 16.80 -1.86 -1.91
C SER A 20 16.91 -1.54 -3.39
N GLU A 21 16.46 -2.49 -4.21
CA GLU A 21 16.37 -2.26 -5.64
C GLU A 21 15.53 -0.99 -5.76
N PRO A 22 16.00 0.07 -6.45
CA PRO A 22 15.19 1.25 -6.61
C PRO A 22 13.92 0.79 -7.34
N VAL A 23 12.80 0.70 -6.60
CA VAL A 23 11.50 0.32 -7.16
C VAL A 23 11.02 1.51 -7.97
N VAL A 24 11.62 1.70 -9.15
CA VAL A 24 11.45 2.89 -9.98
C VAL A 24 10.82 2.48 -11.29
N GLY A 25 9.53 2.82 -11.41
CA GLY A 25 8.83 2.93 -12.69
C GLY A 25 7.34 2.66 -12.56
N GLU A 26 6.98 1.44 -12.19
CA GLU A 26 5.59 0.95 -12.25
C GLU A 26 4.91 0.95 -10.88
N SER A 27 5.64 0.56 -9.83
CA SER A 27 5.13 0.54 -8.45
C SER A 27 4.79 1.92 -7.90
N VAL A 28 5.53 2.97 -8.26
CA VAL A 28 5.29 4.33 -7.72
C VAL A 28 3.97 4.89 -8.24
N VAL A 29 3.68 4.68 -9.53
CA VAL A 29 2.42 5.09 -10.14
C VAL A 29 1.28 4.24 -9.60
N LEU A 30 1.47 2.93 -9.49
CA LEU A 30 0.47 2.00 -8.96
C LEU A 30 0.13 2.28 -7.49
N CYS A 31 1.15 2.56 -6.67
CA CYS A 31 1.00 2.96 -5.27
C CYS A 31 0.21 4.26 -5.17
N SER A 32 0.56 5.27 -5.98
CA SER A 32 -0.19 6.55 -6.02
C SER A 32 -1.65 6.36 -6.44
N ILE A 33 -1.92 5.47 -7.41
CA ILE A 33 -3.28 5.15 -7.84
C ILE A 33 -4.05 4.51 -6.69
N CYS A 34 -3.45 3.53 -6.02
CA CYS A 34 -4.09 2.86 -4.89
C CYS A 34 -4.39 3.85 -3.75
N ASP A 35 -3.42 4.67 -3.36
CA ASP A 35 -3.60 5.68 -2.31
C ASP A 35 -4.77 6.62 -2.63
N LEU A 36 -4.81 7.15 -3.86
CA LEU A 36 -5.89 8.02 -4.31
C LEU A 36 -7.25 7.32 -4.30
N ILE A 37 -7.33 6.04 -4.66
CA ILE A 37 -8.58 5.29 -4.59
C ILE A 37 -9.03 5.13 -3.14
N VAL A 38 -8.12 4.80 -2.21
CA VAL A 38 -8.48 4.67 -0.80
C VAL A 38 -8.95 6.02 -0.23
N GLU A 39 -8.24 7.11 -0.52
CA GLU A 39 -8.64 8.46 -0.10
C GLU A 39 -10.03 8.84 -0.64
N LEU A 40 -10.30 8.57 -1.94
CA LEU A 40 -11.61 8.84 -2.52
C LEU A 40 -12.71 7.94 -1.94
N ALA A 41 -12.36 6.74 -1.48
CA ALA A 41 -13.29 5.82 -0.85
C ALA A 41 -13.71 6.28 0.54
N GLU A 42 -12.85 6.98 1.29
CA GLU A 42 -13.20 7.54 2.61
C GLU A 42 -14.40 8.50 2.53
N ASP A 43 -14.51 9.27 1.43
CA ASP A 43 -15.64 10.18 1.18
C ASP A 43 -16.91 9.44 0.71
N PHE A 44 -16.77 8.22 0.17
CA PHE A 44 -17.87 7.42 -0.36
C PHE A 44 -18.46 6.46 0.67
N ILE A 45 -17.62 5.89 1.54
CA ILE A 45 -18.01 4.82 2.46
C ILE A 45 -18.70 5.38 3.69
N THR A 46 -19.84 4.78 4.02
CA THR A 46 -20.67 5.08 5.19
C THR A 46 -21.04 3.78 5.90
N ASP A 47 -21.62 3.85 7.10
CA ASP A 47 -22.09 2.67 7.84
C ASP A 47 -23.12 1.80 7.07
N ALA A 48 -23.79 2.38 6.07
CA ALA A 48 -24.79 1.69 5.25
C ALA A 48 -24.22 1.15 3.93
N THR A 49 -22.97 1.47 3.59
CA THR A 49 -22.35 1.07 2.33
C THR A 49 -22.10 -0.44 2.32
N THR A 50 -22.55 -1.12 1.26
CA THR A 50 -22.36 -2.56 1.07
C THR A 50 -21.20 -2.85 0.11
N ILE A 51 -20.70 -4.10 0.10
CA ILE A 51 -19.67 -4.55 -0.86
C ILE A 51 -20.11 -4.24 -2.30
N GLN A 52 -21.38 -4.49 -2.63
CA GLN A 52 -21.90 -4.24 -3.97
C GLN A 52 -21.88 -2.74 -4.35
N ASP A 53 -22.11 -1.85 -3.38
CA ASP A 53 -22.02 -0.40 -3.62
C ASP A 53 -20.57 0.02 -3.89
N VAL A 54 -19.61 -0.59 -3.18
CA VAL A 54 -18.18 -0.35 -3.38
C VAL A 54 -17.71 -0.88 -4.73
N ASP A 55 -18.11 -2.10 -5.12
CA ASP A 55 -17.79 -2.66 -6.44
C ASP A 55 -18.25 -1.72 -7.57
N GLN A 56 -19.51 -1.28 -7.48
CA GLN A 56 -20.08 -0.37 -8.47
C GLN A 56 -19.36 0.99 -8.51
N TRP A 57 -18.87 1.47 -7.38
CA TRP A 57 -18.10 2.69 -7.31
C TRP A 57 -16.69 2.52 -7.90
N LEU A 58 -16.02 1.39 -7.64
CA LEU A 58 -14.71 1.04 -8.19
C LEU A 58 -14.74 0.92 -9.72
N GLU A 59 -15.85 0.46 -10.32
CA GLU A 59 -16.03 0.48 -11.79
C GLU A 59 -15.95 1.91 -12.39
N GLY A 60 -16.16 2.95 -11.57
CA GLY A 60 -16.14 4.35 -11.99
C GLY A 60 -14.96 5.17 -11.49
N VAL A 61 -14.22 4.69 -10.49
CA VAL A 61 -13.22 5.48 -9.76
C VAL A 61 -12.08 5.98 -10.65
N CYS A 62 -11.66 5.20 -11.65
CA CYS A 62 -10.56 5.56 -12.53
C CYS A 62 -10.82 6.82 -13.36
N ARG A 63 -12.10 7.16 -13.59
CA ARG A 63 -12.50 8.41 -14.28
C ARG A 63 -12.39 9.65 -13.41
N MET A 64 -12.23 9.48 -12.10
CA MET A 64 -12.00 10.57 -11.15
C MET A 64 -10.52 10.93 -11.03
N LEU A 65 -9.62 10.03 -11.49
CA LEU A 65 -8.19 10.25 -11.50
C LEU A 65 -7.75 11.12 -12.69
N PRO A 66 -6.54 11.72 -12.62
CA PRO A 66 -5.95 12.39 -13.76
C PRO A 66 -5.83 11.47 -14.98
N THR A 67 -6.14 11.99 -16.18
CA THR A 67 -6.22 11.21 -17.44
C THR A 67 -4.94 10.42 -17.77
N PHE A 68 -3.78 10.84 -17.28
CA PHE A 68 -2.53 10.11 -17.53
C PHE A 68 -2.41 8.80 -16.72
N MET A 69 -3.20 8.63 -15.66
CA MET A 69 -3.24 7.44 -14.79
C MET A 69 -4.40 6.49 -15.12
N GLU A 70 -5.44 6.96 -15.82
CA GLU A 70 -6.69 6.23 -16.08
C GLU A 70 -6.46 4.79 -16.57
N ARG A 71 -5.59 4.60 -17.57
CA ARG A 71 -5.28 3.27 -18.10
C ARG A 71 -4.64 2.33 -17.08
N GLU A 72 -3.73 2.83 -16.26
CA GLU A 72 -3.07 2.00 -15.25
C GLU A 72 -4.01 1.73 -14.06
N CYS A 73 -4.93 2.67 -13.78
CA CYS A 73 -6.00 2.46 -12.82
C CYS A 73 -6.96 1.36 -13.29
N ASP A 74 -7.40 1.40 -14.55
CA ASP A 74 -8.33 0.39 -15.08
C ASP A 74 -7.74 -1.02 -14.93
N LYS A 75 -6.45 -1.19 -15.27
CA LYS A 75 -5.74 -2.47 -15.08
C LYS A 75 -5.64 -2.88 -13.61
N PHE A 76 -5.41 -1.91 -12.71
CA PHE A 76 -5.33 -2.18 -11.28
C PHE A 76 -6.67 -2.64 -10.73
N ILE A 77 -7.75 -1.93 -11.03
CA ILE A 77 -9.12 -2.29 -10.64
C ILE A 77 -9.50 -3.64 -11.24
N GLU A 78 -9.31 -3.88 -12.54
CA GLU A 78 -9.61 -5.17 -13.18
C GLU A 78 -8.90 -6.35 -12.50
N ALA A 79 -7.70 -6.15 -11.98
CA ALA A 79 -6.92 -7.19 -11.31
C ALA A 79 -7.25 -7.36 -9.82
N LYS A 80 -7.83 -6.33 -9.17
CA LYS A 80 -7.91 -6.23 -7.69
C LYS A 80 -9.28 -5.86 -7.14
N ILE A 81 -10.30 -5.64 -7.98
CA ILE A 81 -11.60 -5.09 -7.56
C ILE A 81 -12.23 -5.83 -6.38
N ASP A 82 -12.27 -7.17 -6.42
CA ASP A 82 -12.89 -7.98 -5.36
C ASP A 82 -12.15 -7.80 -4.01
N SER A 83 -10.82 -7.90 -4.02
CA SER A 83 -10.01 -7.74 -2.80
C SER A 83 -10.01 -6.29 -2.30
N LEU A 84 -10.01 -5.33 -3.22
CA LEU A 84 -10.01 -3.91 -2.89
C LEU A 84 -11.34 -3.49 -2.27
N ALA A 85 -12.47 -3.97 -2.79
CA ALA A 85 -13.79 -3.68 -2.22
C ALA A 85 -13.92 -4.18 -0.78
N GLU A 86 -13.46 -5.41 -0.51
CA GLU A 86 -13.42 -5.96 0.85
C GLU A 86 -12.51 -5.14 1.77
N ALA A 87 -11.31 -4.79 1.30
CA ALA A 87 -10.34 -4.02 2.07
C ALA A 87 -10.85 -2.61 2.41
N LEU A 88 -11.55 -1.94 1.49
CA LEU A 88 -12.08 -0.60 1.71
C LEU A 88 -13.13 -0.56 2.84
N LEU A 89 -13.85 -1.65 3.09
CA LEU A 89 -14.82 -1.74 4.21
C LEU A 89 -14.15 -1.99 5.57
N THR A 90 -12.85 -2.28 5.61
CA THR A 90 -12.13 -2.55 6.86
C THR A 90 -11.71 -1.29 7.63
N ASN A 91 -11.87 -0.09 7.04
CA ASN A 91 -11.37 1.18 7.59
C ASN A 91 -9.87 1.15 7.94
N LEU A 92 -9.10 0.34 7.20
CA LEU A 92 -7.65 0.36 7.24
C LEU A 92 -7.12 1.56 6.42
N PRO A 93 -5.92 2.05 6.73
CA PRO A 93 -5.34 3.21 6.06
C PRO A 93 -4.85 2.81 4.65
N ALA A 94 -4.66 3.80 3.80
CA ALA A 94 -4.17 3.61 2.44
C ALA A 94 -2.85 2.84 2.38
N ASP A 95 -1.87 3.16 3.23
CA ASP A 95 -0.57 2.49 3.22
C ASP A 95 -0.68 0.99 3.48
N VAL A 96 -1.57 0.59 4.40
CA VAL A 96 -1.84 -0.81 4.73
C VAL A 96 -2.54 -1.55 3.60
N ILE A 97 -3.64 -0.97 3.11
CA ILE A 97 -4.40 -1.55 2.01
C ILE A 97 -3.49 -1.70 0.79
N CYS A 98 -2.75 -0.65 0.43
CA CYS A 98 -1.99 -0.61 -0.81
C CYS A 98 -0.72 -1.47 -0.81
N TYR A 99 -0.12 -1.73 0.35
CA TYR A 99 0.91 -2.77 0.49
C TYR A 99 0.31 -4.17 0.34
N ASP A 100 -0.82 -4.46 0.97
CA ASP A 100 -1.46 -5.79 0.89
C ASP A 100 -1.93 -6.10 -0.54
N MET A 101 -2.37 -5.06 -1.27
CA MET A 101 -2.65 -5.15 -2.70
C MET A 101 -1.41 -5.41 -3.57
N GLY A 102 -0.20 -5.24 -3.02
CA GLY A 102 1.07 -5.30 -3.73
C GLY A 102 1.32 -4.08 -4.63
N ALA A 103 0.59 -2.98 -4.41
CA ALA A 103 0.74 -1.74 -5.16
C ALA A 103 1.91 -0.90 -4.63
N CYS A 104 2.07 -0.87 -3.31
CA CYS A 104 3.16 -0.17 -2.62
C CYS A 104 4.21 -1.17 -2.12
N GLY A 105 5.48 -0.74 -2.13
CA GLY A 105 6.57 -1.49 -1.49
C GLY A 105 6.44 -1.48 0.03
N GLU A 106 7.31 -2.23 0.71
CA GLU A 106 7.34 -2.20 2.16
C GLU A 106 7.49 -0.75 2.64
N PRO A 107 6.62 -0.27 3.53
CA PRO A 107 6.73 1.04 4.21
C PRO A 107 8.12 1.21 4.85
N GLU A 108 9.10 1.69 4.10
CA GLU A 108 10.41 2.01 4.67
C GLU A 108 10.24 3.23 5.59
N LEU A 109 10.14 2.94 6.89
CA LEU A 109 10.05 3.83 8.05
C LEU A 109 8.64 4.26 8.50
N GLY A 110 7.94 3.35 9.20
CA GLY A 110 7.30 3.72 10.48
C GLY A 110 5.77 3.72 10.57
N GLY A 111 5.02 3.47 9.50
CA GLY A 111 3.55 3.37 9.58
C GLY A 111 3.10 2.10 10.31
N TRP A 112 3.72 0.98 10.00
CA TRP A 112 3.22 -0.35 10.38
C TRP A 112 3.59 -0.77 11.79
N SER A 113 4.66 -0.20 12.35
CA SER A 113 4.93 -0.28 13.78
C SER A 113 3.84 0.45 14.57
N ILE A 114 3.42 1.63 14.11
CA ILE A 114 2.35 2.39 14.77
C ILE A 114 1.04 1.61 14.66
N TRP A 115 0.71 0.97 13.52
CA TRP A 115 -0.48 0.12 13.42
C TRP A 115 -0.46 -1.12 14.32
N CYS A 116 0.70 -1.74 14.56
CA CYS A 116 0.83 -2.81 15.54
C CYS A 116 0.66 -2.33 17.00
N ASP A 117 1.10 -1.11 17.32
CA ASP A 117 0.87 -0.47 18.64
C ASP A 117 -0.57 0.06 18.79
N VAL A 118 -1.17 0.52 17.68
CA VAL A 118 -2.51 1.10 17.60
C VAL A 118 -3.59 0.02 17.57
N CYS A 119 -3.37 -1.17 16.96
CA CYS A 119 -4.27 -2.31 17.07
C CYS A 119 -4.44 -2.81 18.53
N GLU A 120 -3.39 -2.70 19.37
CA GLU A 120 -3.49 -3.02 20.80
C GLU A 120 -4.22 -1.91 21.59
N THR A 121 -4.26 -0.68 21.07
CA THR A 121 -4.91 0.47 21.71
C THR A 121 -6.37 0.68 21.27
N ILE A 122 -6.71 0.48 19.99
CA ILE A 122 -8.07 0.68 19.42
C ILE A 122 -9.06 -0.38 19.93
N MET A 123 -8.61 -1.61 20.22
CA MET A 123 -9.49 -2.61 20.85
C MET A 123 -9.91 -2.27 22.29
N VAL A 124 -9.43 -1.17 22.88
CA VAL A 124 -9.82 -0.70 24.22
C VAL A 124 -11.02 0.26 24.20
N ASP A 125 -11.41 0.81 23.04
CA ASP A 125 -12.54 1.76 22.92
C ASP A 125 -13.85 1.12 22.42
N VAL A 126 -13.87 -0.18 22.11
CA VAL A 126 -15.12 -0.96 21.94
C VAL A 126 -15.46 -1.67 23.26
N ARG A 127 -15.81 -0.90 24.29
CA ARG A 127 -16.56 -1.37 25.46
C ARG A 127 -17.55 -0.34 25.99
#